data_AF-A0A2D1SN96-F1
#
_entry.id   AF-A0A2D1SN96-F1
#
_cell.length_a   1.000
_cell.length_b   1.000
_cell.length_c   1.000
_cell.angle_alpha   90.00
_cell.angle_beta   90.00
_cell.angle_gamma   90.00
#
_symmetry.space_group_name_H-M   'P 1'
#
loop_
_entity.id
_entity.type
_entity.pdbx_description
1 polymer ?
#
loop_
_entity_poly.entity_id
_entity_poly.type
_entity_poly.pdbx_seq_one_letter_code
_entity_poly.pdbx_strand_id
1 'polypeptide(L)'
;MNNRLIQKAINDSGIPIYKMTTFDIDVVARLTGGIAPTIAYFHKEKEVTDDIRAIRFHFENPTSHIEDYSAFQSMLFEKEQRAINELYEAISIKPKNMSNGMQLVWSFFVLLLVTAPLIIAVFILK
;
A
#
# COMPACT_ATOMS: atom_id res chain seq x y z
N MET A 1 2.07 -19.39 -20.37
CA MET A 1 1.50 -18.22 -19.67
C MET A 1 1.00 -17.20 -20.68
N ASN A 2 -0.31 -16.91 -20.68
CA ASN A 2 -0.84 -15.72 -21.35
C ASN A 2 -0.97 -14.64 -20.28
N ASN A 3 0.06 -13.82 -20.13
CA ASN A 3 0.15 -12.79 -19.10
C ASN A 3 0.60 -11.49 -19.76
N ARG A 4 -0.11 -10.40 -19.53
CA ARG A 4 0.13 -9.12 -20.22
C ARG A 4 1.37 -8.39 -19.74
N LEU A 5 1.91 -8.79 -18.59
CA LEU A 5 3.09 -8.19 -17.98
C LEU A 5 4.38 -8.90 -18.38
N ILE A 6 4.31 -9.97 -19.16
CA ILE A 6 5.47 -10.75 -19.57
C ILE A 6 5.51 -10.87 -21.09
N GLN A 7 6.71 -10.64 -21.64
CA GLN A 7 7.00 -10.79 -23.06
C GLN A 7 8.12 -11.79 -23.29
N LYS A 8 8.08 -12.48 -24.44
CA LYS A 8 9.18 -13.30 -24.91
C LYS A 8 10.26 -12.41 -25.50
N ALA A 9 11.51 -12.64 -25.12
CA ALA A 9 12.69 -12.00 -25.66
C ALA A 9 13.72 -13.06 -26.05
N ILE A 10 14.75 -12.65 -26.79
CA ILE A 10 15.92 -13.47 -27.08
C ILE A 10 17.08 -12.87 -26.31
N ASN A 11 17.79 -13.68 -25.53
CA ASN A 11 18.98 -13.22 -24.82
C ASN A 11 20.20 -13.10 -25.77
N ASP A 12 21.30 -12.55 -25.27
CA ASP A 12 22.53 -12.36 -26.06
C ASP A 12 23.15 -13.67 -26.59
N SER A 13 22.73 -14.82 -26.04
CA SER A 13 23.13 -16.17 -26.47
C SER A 13 22.17 -16.82 -27.46
N GLY A 14 21.14 -16.10 -27.94
CA GLY A 14 20.14 -16.63 -28.88
C GLY A 14 19.07 -17.52 -28.25
N ILE A 15 18.99 -17.58 -26.91
CA ILE A 15 18.04 -18.44 -26.17
C ILE A 15 16.74 -17.65 -25.93
N PRO A 16 15.57 -18.26 -26.18
CA PRO A 16 14.30 -17.65 -25.85
C PRO A 16 14.12 -17.58 -24.33
N ILE A 17 13.83 -16.38 -23.84
CA ILE A 17 13.66 -16.06 -22.42
C ILE A 17 12.38 -15.24 -22.23
N TYR A 18 11.92 -15.11 -20.98
CA TYR A 18 10.85 -14.19 -20.63
C TYR A 18 11.40 -12.96 -19.90
N LYS A 19 10.82 -11.79 -20.18
CA LYS A 19 11.11 -10.52 -19.50
C LYS A 19 9.81 -9.82 -19.13
N MET A 20 9.86 -8.99 -18.10
CA MET A 20 8.75 -8.10 -17.78
C MET A 20 8.58 -7.07 -18.89
N THR A 21 7.33 -6.80 -19.26
CA THR A 21 6.98 -5.78 -20.26
C THR A 21 7.10 -4.37 -19.68
N THR A 22 6.91 -4.22 -18.36
CA THR A 22 6.94 -2.92 -17.69
C THR A 22 7.23 -3.07 -16.20
N PHE A 23 7.81 -2.01 -15.62
CA PHE A 23 7.98 -1.82 -14.17
C PHE A 23 7.06 -0.72 -13.61
N ASP A 24 6.28 -0.10 -14.49
CA ASP A 24 5.33 0.96 -14.18
C ASP A 24 4.01 0.36 -13.67
N ILE A 25 4.04 -0.16 -12.44
CA ILE A 25 2.89 -0.72 -11.74
C ILE A 25 2.53 0.18 -10.55
N ASP A 26 1.29 0.66 -10.52
CA ASP A 26 0.74 1.34 -9.36
C ASP A 26 0.16 0.31 -8.39
N VAL A 27 0.34 0.55 -7.09
CA VAL A 27 -0.10 -0.34 -6.02
C VAL A 27 -1.00 0.43 -5.08
N VAL A 28 -2.19 -0.10 -4.83
CA VAL A 28 -3.19 0.53 -3.97
C VAL A 28 -3.64 -0.46 -2.91
N ALA A 29 -3.53 -0.08 -1.64
CA ALA A 29 -4.06 -0.84 -0.52
C ALA A 29 -5.43 -0.28 -0.11
N ARG A 30 -6.41 -1.16 0.14
CA ARG A 30 -7.77 -0.79 0.55
C ARG A 30 -8.27 -1.69 1.68
N LEU A 31 -9.07 -1.15 2.59
CA LEU A 31 -9.84 -1.95 3.54
C LEU A 31 -11.18 -2.38 2.92
N THR A 32 -11.36 -3.68 2.74
CA THR A 32 -12.59 -4.28 2.21
C THR A 32 -13.31 -5.07 3.30
N GLY A 33 -13.76 -4.36 4.35
CA GLY A 33 -14.60 -4.93 5.42
C GLY A 33 -13.92 -5.91 6.38
N GLY A 34 -12.65 -6.27 6.16
CA GLY A 34 -11.85 -7.15 7.02
C GLY A 34 -10.68 -6.43 7.71
N ILE A 35 -9.94 -7.18 8.54
CA ILE A 35 -8.76 -6.69 9.28
C ILE A 35 -7.54 -6.56 8.36
N ALA A 36 -7.46 -7.40 7.32
CA ALA A 36 -6.34 -7.40 6.39
C ALA A 36 -6.60 -6.45 5.20
N PRO A 37 -5.65 -5.57 4.86
CA PRO A 37 -5.76 -4.74 3.68
C PRO A 37 -5.68 -5.58 2.40
N THR A 38 -6.54 -5.28 1.43
CA THR A 38 -6.47 -5.86 0.09
C THR A 38 -5.60 -4.98 -0.79
N ILE A 39 -4.63 -5.59 -1.47
CA ILE A 39 -3.74 -4.93 -2.42
C ILE A 39 -4.25 -5.16 -3.83
N ALA A 40 -4.45 -4.07 -4.58
CA ALA A 40 -4.76 -4.08 -6.01
C ALA A 40 -3.62 -3.43 -6.79
N TYR A 41 -3.38 -3.93 -8.00
CA TYR A 41 -2.28 -3.49 -8.86
C TYR A 41 -2.82 -2.96 -10.17
N PHE A 42 -2.28 -1.85 -10.62
CA PHE A 42 -2.70 -1.18 -11.84
C PHE A 42 -1.51 -0.94 -12.75
N HIS A 43 -1.70 -1.12 -14.04
CA HIS A 43 -0.78 -0.61 -15.05
C HIS A 43 -1.56 0.40 -15.89
N LYS A 44 -1.17 1.68 -15.79
CA LYS A 44 -1.96 2.81 -16.31
C LYS A 44 -3.33 2.84 -15.64
N GLU A 45 -4.38 2.55 -16.39
CA GLU A 45 -5.78 2.56 -15.91
C GLU A 45 -6.38 1.15 -15.79
N LYS A 46 -5.59 0.11 -16.09
CA LYS A 46 -6.08 -1.28 -16.10
C LYS A 46 -5.63 -2.00 -14.85
N GLU A 47 -6.57 -2.65 -14.18
CA GLU A 47 -6.26 -3.57 -13.10
C GLU A 47 -5.54 -4.81 -13.66
N VAL A 48 -4.38 -5.12 -13.07
CA VAL A 48 -3.50 -6.24 -13.44
C VAL A 48 -3.19 -7.13 -12.23
N THR A 49 -4.04 -7.06 -11.20
CA THR A 49 -3.89 -7.85 -9.96
C THR A 49 -3.79 -9.34 -10.25
N ASP A 50 -4.65 -9.87 -11.11
CA ASP A 50 -4.65 -11.29 -11.45
C ASP A 50 -3.47 -11.68 -12.35
N ASP A 51 -2.99 -10.79 -13.21
CA ASP A 51 -1.75 -11.00 -13.95
C ASP A 51 -0.57 -11.14 -12.96
N ILE A 52 -0.44 -10.26 -11.97
CA ILE A 52 0.65 -10.35 -10.97
C ILE A 52 0.52 -11.62 -10.12
N ARG A 53 -0.70 -12.00 -9.70
CA ARG A 53 -0.95 -13.25 -8.99
C ARG A 53 -0.57 -14.46 -9.83
N ALA A 54 -0.92 -14.47 -11.12
CA ALA A 54 -0.59 -15.55 -12.04
C ALA A 54 0.92 -15.73 -12.20
N ILE A 55 1.72 -14.66 -12.07
CA ILE A 55 3.19 -14.74 -12.03
C ILE A 55 3.64 -15.33 -10.70
N ARG A 56 3.28 -14.70 -9.58
CA ARG A 56 3.77 -15.07 -8.24
C ARG A 56 3.39 -16.47 -7.80
N PHE A 57 2.20 -16.93 -8.19
CA PHE A 57 1.63 -18.20 -7.80
C PHE A 57 1.64 -19.22 -8.93
N HIS A 58 2.45 -19.00 -9.97
CA HIS A 58 2.69 -20.01 -10.98
C HIS A 58 3.37 -21.24 -10.34
N PHE A 59 3.16 -22.42 -10.93
CA PHE A 59 3.74 -23.67 -10.40
C PHE A 59 5.26 -23.70 -10.51
N GLU A 60 5.81 -23.09 -11.57
CA GLU A 60 7.23 -22.86 -11.74
C GLU A 60 7.67 -21.60 -11.02
N ASN A 61 8.85 -21.66 -10.37
CA ASN A 61 9.46 -20.49 -9.74
C ASN A 61 9.68 -19.39 -10.80
N PRO A 62 9.11 -18.18 -10.66
CA PRO A 62 9.23 -17.11 -11.65
C PRO A 62 10.68 -16.70 -11.94
N THR A 63 11.56 -16.75 -10.94
CA THR A 63 12.98 -16.43 -11.09
C THR A 63 13.73 -17.41 -11.99
N SER A 64 13.17 -18.61 -12.25
CA SER A 64 13.83 -19.60 -13.12
C SER A 64 13.67 -19.31 -14.61
N HIS A 65 12.66 -18.54 -15.00
CA HIS A 65 12.29 -18.37 -16.41
C HIS A 65 12.03 -16.91 -16.82
N ILE A 66 11.89 -15.99 -15.87
CA ILE A 66 11.78 -14.54 -16.10
C ILE A 66 13.06 -13.87 -15.59
N GLU A 67 13.85 -13.32 -16.51
CA GLU A 67 15.21 -12.82 -16.22
C GLU A 67 15.22 -11.68 -15.19
N ASP A 68 14.27 -10.76 -15.30
CA ASP A 68 14.19 -9.52 -14.53
C ASP A 68 13.18 -9.59 -13.37
N TYR A 69 12.72 -10.80 -13.03
CA TYR A 69 11.72 -11.01 -11.98
C TYR A 69 12.18 -10.53 -10.60
N SER A 70 13.44 -10.76 -10.23
CA SER A 70 13.97 -10.33 -8.92
C SER A 70 13.92 -8.81 -8.74
N ALA A 71 14.19 -8.06 -9.81
CA ALA A 71 14.09 -6.60 -9.81
C ALA A 71 12.62 -6.17 -9.73
N PHE A 72 11.75 -6.83 -10.49
CA PHE A 72 10.31 -6.57 -10.49
C PHE A 72 9.68 -6.82 -9.11
N GLN A 73 10.02 -7.94 -8.48
CA GLN A 73 9.51 -8.31 -7.16
C GLN A 73 9.98 -7.34 -6.08
N SER A 74 11.23 -6.87 -6.15
CA SER A 74 11.76 -5.86 -5.24
C SER A 74 11.01 -4.53 -5.37
N MET A 75 10.77 -4.07 -6.60
CA MET A 75 9.99 -2.86 -6.89
C MET A 75 8.55 -2.97 -6.37
N LEU A 76 7.88 -4.11 -6.62
CA LEU A 76 6.53 -4.32 -6.12
C LEU A 76 6.49 -4.31 -4.59
N PHE A 77 7.44 -4.96 -3.92
CA PHE A 77 7.49 -5.02 -2.47
C PHE A 77 7.61 -3.61 -1.84
N GLU A 78 8.46 -2.75 -2.41
CA GLU A 78 8.59 -1.36 -1.94
C GLU A 78 7.27 -0.58 -2.08
N LYS A 79 6.60 -0.72 -3.23
CA LYS A 79 5.33 -0.05 -3.49
C LYS A 79 4.19 -0.59 -2.63
N GLU A 80 4.16 -1.90 -2.37
CA GLU A 80 3.21 -2.54 -1.45
C GLU A 80 3.37 -1.99 -0.03
N GLN A 81 4.60 -1.91 0.47
CA GLN A 81 4.87 -1.37 1.80
C GLN A 81 4.43 0.10 1.90
N ARG A 82 4.69 0.90 0.85
CA ARG A 82 4.24 2.29 0.78
C ARG A 82 2.72 2.40 0.79
N ALA A 83 2.02 1.63 -0.04
CA ALA A 83 0.56 1.65 -0.13
C ALA A 83 -0.10 1.23 1.19
N ILE A 84 0.45 0.22 1.87
CA ILE A 84 -0.01 -0.22 3.19
C ILE A 84 0.18 0.89 4.23
N ASN A 85 1.35 1.54 4.24
CA ASN A 85 1.62 2.66 5.15
C ASN A 85 0.64 3.82 4.90
N GLU A 86 0.42 4.20 3.64
CA GLU A 86 -0.53 5.25 3.28
C GLU A 86 -1.96 4.90 3.74
N LEU A 87 -2.38 3.65 3.60
CA LEU A 87 -3.67 3.18 4.09
C LEU A 87 -3.78 3.32 5.62
N TYR A 88 -2.78 2.85 6.38
CA TYR A 88 -2.79 2.98 7.83
C TYR A 88 -2.74 4.44 8.29
N GLU A 89 -1.98 5.28 7.59
CA GLU A 89 -1.94 6.72 7.83
C GLU A 89 -3.28 7.39 7.56
N ALA A 90 -4.01 6.97 6.52
CA ALA A 90 -5.33 7.51 6.19
C ALA A 90 -6.41 7.13 7.21
N ILE A 91 -6.30 5.95 7.84
CA ILE A 91 -7.24 5.48 8.87
C ILE A 91 -6.91 6.10 10.24
N SER A 92 -5.67 6.51 10.46
CA SER A 92 -5.26 7.11 11.73
C SER A 92 -5.89 8.49 11.93
N ILE A 93 -6.66 8.64 13.02
CA ILE A 93 -7.29 9.90 13.46
C ILE A 93 -6.24 10.88 14.04
N LYS A 94 -4.96 10.53 14.05
CA LYS A 94 -3.92 11.45 14.53
C LYS A 94 -3.79 12.62 13.54
N PRO A 95 -3.96 13.88 13.98
CA PRO A 95 -3.73 15.02 13.12
C PRO A 95 -2.27 14.99 12.64
N LYS A 96 -2.07 14.80 11.33
CA LYS A 96 -0.74 14.78 10.70
C LYS A 96 -0.09 16.16 10.81
N ASN A 97 1.24 16.18 10.95
CA ASN A 97 2.07 17.38 10.90
C ASN A 97 1.71 18.50 11.90
N MET A 98 1.15 18.16 13.06
CA MET A 98 1.13 19.14 14.15
C MET A 98 2.55 19.37 14.64
N SER A 99 3.02 20.60 14.52
CA SER A 99 4.20 21.06 15.25
C SER A 99 4.01 20.79 16.75
N ASN A 100 5.10 20.69 17.52
CA ASN A 100 5.02 20.46 18.96
C ASN A 100 4.05 21.44 19.66
N GLY A 101 3.98 22.69 19.18
CA GLY A 101 3.02 23.69 19.67
C GLY A 101 1.57 23.34 19.39
N MET A 102 1.24 22.88 18.17
CA MET A 102 -0.13 22.46 17.84
C MET A 102 -0.58 21.22 18.62
N GLN A 103 0.32 20.27 18.89
CA GLN A 103 -0.01 19.11 19.73
C GLN A 103 -0.34 19.52 21.17
N LEU A 104 0.36 20.51 21.70
CA LEU A 104 0.15 21.02 23.05
C LEU A 104 -1.20 21.73 23.15
N VAL A 105 -1.53 22.59 22.18
CA VAL A 105 -2.85 23.24 22.10
C VAL A 105 -3.98 22.23 21.95
N TRP A 106 -3.81 21.21 21.10
CA TRP A 106 -4.80 20.16 20.91
C TRP A 106 -5.05 19.36 22.20
N SER A 107 -3.99 19.03 22.93
CA SER A 107 -4.10 18.30 24.21
C SER A 107 -4.86 19.11 25.25
N PHE A 108 -4.59 20.41 25.33
CA PHE A 108 -5.35 21.33 26.20
C PHE A 108 -6.81 21.45 25.80
N PHE A 109 -7.10 21.51 24.49
CA PHE A 109 -8.47 21.57 23.99
C PHE A 109 -9.28 20.32 24.37
N VAL A 110 -8.70 19.12 24.19
CA VAL A 110 -9.34 17.86 24.60
C VAL A 110 -9.56 17.81 26.11
N LEU A 111 -8.57 18.22 26.91
CA LEU A 111 -8.70 18.30 28.36
C LEU A 111 -9.86 19.21 28.77
N LEU A 112 -9.99 20.39 28.14
CA LEU A 112 -11.04 21.35 28.42
C LEU A 112 -12.42 20.77 28.06
N LEU A 113 -12.55 20.08 26.93
CA LEU A 113 -13.78 19.39 26.53
C LEU A 113 -14.25 18.36 27.56
N VAL A 114 -13.33 17.62 28.17
CA VAL A 114 -13.65 16.60 29.19
C VAL A 114 -13.95 17.24 30.54
N THR A 115 -13.25 18.32 30.90
CA THR A 115 -13.35 18.96 32.23
C THR A 115 -14.45 20.00 32.33
N ALA A 116 -14.82 20.68 31.23
CA ALA A 116 -15.86 21.71 31.23
C ALA A 116 -17.24 21.20 31.72
N PRO A 117 -17.75 20.01 31.34
CA PRO A 117 -19.00 19.48 31.87
C PRO A 117 -18.95 19.26 33.38
N LEU A 118 -17.81 18.79 33.91
CA LEU A 118 -17.62 18.60 35.35
C LEU A 118 -17.65 19.93 36.10
N ILE A 119 -16.99 20.96 35.56
CA ILE A 119 -16.99 22.30 36.15
C ILE A 119 -18.40 22.89 36.13
N ILE A 120 -19.12 22.79 35.01
CA ILE A 120 -20.50 23.24 34.88
C ILE A 120 -21.40 22.52 35.89
N ALA A 121 -21.27 21.19 36.03
CA ALA A 121 -22.03 20.42 37.00
C ALA A 121 -21.79 20.89 38.44
N VAL A 122 -20.54 21.16 38.83
CA VAL A 122 -20.20 21.68 40.16
C VAL A 122 -20.80 23.07 40.42
N PHE A 123 -20.88 23.94 39.40
CA PHE A 123 -21.47 25.27 39.54
C PHE A 123 -23.01 25.28 39.49
N ILE A 124 -23.65 24.32 38.81
CA ILE A 124 -25.11 24.20 38.71
C ILE A 124 -25.71 23.38 39.87
N LEU A 125 -24.98 22.40 40.42
CA LEU A 125 -25.41 21.58 41.57
C LEU A 125 -25.13 22.26 42.94
N LYS A 126 -24.83 23.55 42.92
CA LYS A 126 -24.64 24.38 44.12
C LYS A 126 -25.91 25.18 44.39
#